data_AF-A0A8S3FWU5-F1
#
_entry.id   AF-A0A8S3FWU5-F1
#
_cell.length_a   1.000
_cell.length_b   1.000
_cell.length_c   1.000
_cell.angle_alpha   90.00
_cell.angle_beta   90.00
_cell.angle_gamma   90.00
#
_symmetry.space_group_name_H-M   'P 1'
#
loop_
_entity.id
_entity.type
_entity.pdbx_description
1 polymer ?
#
loop_
_entity_poly.entity_id
_entity_poly.type
_entity_poly.pdbx_seq_one_letter_code
_entity_poly.pdbx_strand_id
1 'polypeptide(L)'
;MLITALVGLLCPVLSLAYLIMPRSSIGRIMRQPFIKFICHSVSYIFFLILLFVVSLRIDFGKLLSGIEVETNERRGPPPNPVELAIMFYVAGFIWAEIKQLYQEGLHQYMADTWNLLDWITNCLYVATIILRVMAYVK
;
A
#
# COMPACT_ATOMS: atom_id res chain seq x y z
N MET A 1 7.92 19.24 13.83
CA MET A 1 7.32 19.64 12.53
C MET A 1 8.26 19.31 11.37
N LEU A 2 9.45 19.91 11.27
CA LEU A 2 10.41 19.58 10.19
C LEU A 2 10.99 18.15 10.31
N ILE A 3 11.41 17.75 11.53
CA ILE A 3 12.00 16.43 11.78
C ILE A 3 11.01 15.30 11.48
N THR A 4 9.73 15.47 11.80
CA THR A 4 8.66 14.49 11.53
C THR A 4 8.39 14.33 10.04
N ALA A 5 8.40 15.42 9.26
CA ALA A 5 8.26 15.37 7.81
C ALA A 5 9.46 14.68 7.15
N LEU A 6 10.67 14.95 7.64
CA LEU A 6 11.91 14.35 7.13
C LEU A 6 11.98 12.85 7.44
N VAL A 7 11.56 12.42 8.64
CA VAL A 7 11.41 11.00 9.00
C VAL A 7 10.35 10.32 8.14
N GLY A 8 9.25 11.00 7.84
CA GLY A 8 8.23 10.52 6.91
C GLY A 8 8.77 10.29 5.50
N LEU A 9 9.48 11.29 4.94
CA LEU A 9 10.09 11.18 3.61
C LEU A 9 11.13 10.05 3.53
N LEU A 10 11.89 9.85 4.62
CA LEU A 10 12.90 8.79 4.73
C LEU A 10 12.34 7.43 5.14
N CYS A 11 11.02 7.30 5.41
CA CYS A 11 10.38 6.04 5.82
C CYS A 11 10.74 4.83 4.93
N PRO A 12 10.77 4.90 3.57
CA PRO A 12 11.17 3.74 2.76
C PRO A 12 12.64 3.34 2.94
N VAL A 13 13.54 4.30 3.19
CA VAL A 13 14.97 4.03 3.46
C VAL A 13 15.16 3.50 4.88
N LEU A 14 14.44 4.06 5.85
CA LEU A 14 14.46 3.65 7.25
C LEU A 14 13.89 2.24 7.47
N SER A 15 12.81 1.88 6.76
CA SER A 15 12.22 0.54 6.82
C SER A 15 13.16 -0.51 6.20
N LEU A 16 13.81 -0.19 5.07
CA LEU A 16 14.80 -1.05 4.45
C LEU A 16 16.05 -1.23 5.32
N ALA A 17 16.55 -0.15 5.92
CA ALA A 17 17.68 -0.20 6.85
C ALA A 17 17.38 -1.04 8.10
N TYR A 18 16.13 -1.01 8.60
CA TYR A 18 15.69 -1.87 9.71
C TYR A 18 15.71 -3.37 9.34
N LEU A 19 15.32 -3.73 8.10
CA LEU A 19 15.37 -5.11 7.62
C LEU A 19 16.80 -5.63 7.49
N ILE A 20 17.73 -4.81 6.99
CA ILE A 20 19.13 -5.21 6.73
C ILE A 20 19.96 -5.24 8.02
N MET A 21 19.84 -4.21 8.88
CA MET A 21 20.69 -4.08 10.08
C MET A 21 19.87 -3.73 11.33
N PRO A 22 19.18 -4.72 11.93
CA PRO A 22 18.24 -4.52 13.02
C PRO A 22 18.88 -4.13 14.36
N ARG A 23 20.20 -4.31 14.52
CA ARG A 23 20.96 -3.95 15.75
C ARG A 23 21.63 -2.57 15.68
N SER A 24 21.45 -1.84 14.58
CA SER A 24 22.01 -0.50 14.40
C SER A 24 21.33 0.57 15.26
N SER A 25 21.98 1.73 15.43
CA SER A 25 21.38 2.91 16.07
C SER A 25 20.06 3.33 15.40
N ILE A 26 19.98 3.19 14.07
CA ILE A 26 18.77 3.43 13.26
C ILE A 26 17.68 2.41 13.61
N GLY A 27 18.05 1.13 13.74
CA GLY A 27 17.13 0.08 14.15
C GLY A 27 16.56 0.29 15.55
N ARG A 28 17.35 0.86 16.48
CA ARG A 28 16.87 1.23 17.82
C ARG A 28 15.84 2.37 17.79
N ILE A 29 16.04 3.37 16.92
CA ILE A 29 15.08 4.48 16.71
C ILE A 29 13.76 3.95 16.12
N MET A 30 13.84 3.06 15.13
CA MET A 30 12.66 2.43 14.49
C MET A 30 11.83 1.55 15.44
N ARG A 31 12.40 1.10 16.57
CA ARG A 31 11.64 0.33 17.57
C ARG A 31 10.73 1.20 18.43
N GLN A 32 10.93 2.51 18.45
CA GLN A 32 10.09 3.43 19.22
C GLN A 32 8.66 3.48 18.64
N PRO A 33 7.62 3.40 19.51
CA PRO A 33 6.23 3.31 19.05
C PRO A 33 5.81 4.53 18.21
N PHE A 34 6.29 5.72 18.55
CA PHE A 34 6.01 6.95 17.82
C PHE A 34 6.57 6.93 16.38
N ILE A 35 7.78 6.42 16.18
CA ILE A 35 8.40 6.35 14.84
C ILE A 35 7.69 5.32 13.96
N LYS A 36 7.27 4.18 14.54
CA LYS A 36 6.45 3.19 13.83
C LYS A 36 5.12 3.78 13.39
N PHE A 37 4.46 4.54 14.26
CA PHE A 37 3.23 5.23 13.94
C PHE A 37 3.41 6.17 12.74
N ILE A 38 4.42 7.06 12.77
CA ILE A 38 4.69 7.98 11.64
C ILE A 38 4.93 7.22 10.34
N CYS A 39 5.77 6.19 10.35
CA CYS A 39 6.10 5.46 9.12
C CYS A 39 4.88 4.70 8.58
N HIS A 40 4.04 4.14 9.45
CA HIS A 40 2.78 3.53 9.06
C HIS A 40 1.81 4.56 8.43
N SER A 41 1.62 5.71 9.09
CA SER A 41 0.76 6.79 8.57
C SER A 41 1.24 7.32 7.23
N VAL A 42 2.55 7.55 7.06
CA VAL A 42 3.10 8.06 5.80
C VAL A 42 3.00 7.03 4.68
N SER A 43 3.25 5.76 4.98
CA SER A 43 3.06 4.66 4.02
C SER A 43 1.60 4.54 3.59
N TYR A 44 0.65 4.72 4.51
CA TYR A 44 -0.78 4.70 4.20
C TYR A 44 -1.19 5.91 3.35
N ILE A 45 -0.72 7.11 3.68
CA ILE A 45 -0.94 8.32 2.87
C ILE A 45 -0.39 8.14 1.45
N PHE A 46 0.80 7.54 1.31
CA PHE A 46 1.38 7.24 -0.01
C PHE A 46 0.49 6.27 -0.80
N PHE A 47 -0.02 5.21 -0.14
CA PHE A 47 -0.98 4.30 -0.77
C PHE A 47 -2.25 5.03 -1.24
N LEU A 48 -2.80 5.95 -0.44
CA LEU A 48 -3.95 6.78 -0.85
C LEU A 48 -3.61 7.66 -2.06
N ILE A 49 -2.40 8.22 -2.14
CA ILE A 49 -1.94 8.98 -3.31
C ILE A 49 -1.88 8.09 -4.55
N LEU A 50 -1.36 6.85 -4.44
CA LEU A 50 -1.36 5.91 -5.56
C LEU A 50 -2.78 5.62 -6.06
N LEU A 51 -3.73 5.36 -5.14
CA LEU A 51 -5.14 5.17 -5.49
C LEU A 51 -5.74 6.42 -6.16
N PHE A 52 -5.42 7.61 -5.65
CA PHE A 52 -5.87 8.88 -6.23
C PHE A 52 -5.32 9.06 -7.66
N VAL A 53 -4.04 8.78 -7.89
CA VAL A 53 -3.41 8.84 -9.21
C VAL A 53 -4.08 7.90 -10.21
N VAL A 54 -4.39 6.66 -9.80
CA VAL A 54 -5.13 5.71 -10.64
C VAL A 54 -6.54 6.20 -10.91
N SER A 55 -7.22 6.79 -9.92
CA SER A 55 -8.55 7.37 -10.07
C SER A 55 -8.58 8.50 -11.10
N LEU A 56 -7.52 9.32 -11.15
CA LEU A 56 -7.36 10.37 -12.16
C LEU A 56 -7.03 9.83 -13.56
N ARG A 57 -6.79 8.52 -13.72
CA ARG A 57 -6.27 7.89 -14.95
C ARG A 57 -5.03 8.60 -15.51
N ILE A 58 -4.24 9.23 -14.63
CA ILE A 58 -2.99 9.86 -15.04
C ILE A 58 -1.99 8.74 -15.25
N ASP A 59 -1.67 8.47 -16.51
CA ASP A 59 -0.55 7.60 -16.85
C ASP A 59 0.74 8.32 -16.44
N PHE A 60 1.26 8.03 -15.25
CA PHE A 60 2.55 8.54 -14.77
C PHE A 60 3.68 8.22 -15.77
N GLY A 61 3.56 7.10 -16.49
CA GLY A 61 4.42 6.77 -17.62
C GLY A 61 4.38 7.85 -18.71
N LYS A 62 3.19 8.29 -19.15
CA LYS A 62 3.03 9.37 -20.14
C LYS A 62 3.58 10.71 -19.62
N LEU A 63 3.38 11.02 -18.34
CA LEU A 63 3.89 12.25 -17.73
C LEU A 63 5.43 12.27 -17.64
N LEU A 64 6.05 11.14 -17.31
CA LEU A 64 7.51 11.03 -17.13
C LEU A 64 8.26 10.87 -18.47
N SER A 65 7.68 10.17 -19.44
CA SER A 65 8.33 9.92 -20.72
C SER A 65 8.03 10.97 -21.79
N GLY A 66 7.01 11.83 -21.62
CA GLY A 66 6.65 12.90 -22.56
C GLY A 66 6.24 12.41 -23.97
N ILE A 67 6.16 11.10 -24.17
CA ILE A 67 5.81 10.47 -25.44
C ILE A 67 4.33 10.11 -25.36
N GLU A 68 3.52 10.79 -26.18
CA GLU A 68 2.14 10.41 -26.47
C GLU A 68 2.15 9.08 -27.24
N VAL A 69 2.26 7.96 -26.51
CA VAL A 69 1.92 6.67 -27.09
C VAL A 69 0.40 6.62 -27.13
N GLU A 70 -0.17 6.76 -28.32
CA GLU A 70 -1.57 6.47 -28.63
C GLU A 70 -1.86 5.02 -28.25
N THR A 71 -2.27 4.80 -27.00
CA THR A 71 -2.86 3.55 -26.57
C THR A 71 -4.30 3.53 -27.07
N ASN A 72 -4.45 3.09 -28.31
CA ASN A 72 -5.66 2.54 -28.91
C ASN A 72 -6.52 1.88 -27.82
N GLU A 73 -7.82 2.18 -27.76
CA GLU A 73 -8.80 1.81 -26.73
C GLU A 73 -9.01 0.29 -26.60
N ARG A 74 -7.96 -0.45 -26.28
CA ARG A 74 -8.04 -1.88 -26.00
C ARG A 74 -8.61 -2.04 -24.59
N ARG A 75 -9.81 -2.63 -24.52
CA ARG A 75 -10.38 -3.18 -23.28
C ARG A 75 -9.30 -4.06 -22.63
N GLY A 76 -8.81 -3.64 -21.47
CA GLY A 76 -7.72 -4.28 -20.74
C GLY A 76 -6.33 -3.76 -21.12
N PRO A 77 -6.00 -2.48 -20.82
CA PRO A 77 -4.63 -2.00 -21.00
C PRO A 77 -3.64 -2.85 -20.18
N PRO A 78 -2.40 -3.00 -20.66
CA PRO A 78 -1.36 -3.73 -19.94
C PRO A 78 -1.18 -3.18 -18.51
N PRO A 79 -0.80 -4.02 -17.53
CA PRO A 79 -0.76 -3.64 -16.12
C PRO A 79 0.14 -2.43 -15.92
N ASN A 80 -0.42 -1.35 -15.38
CA ASN A 80 0.34 -0.12 -15.12
C ASN A 80 1.29 -0.38 -13.93
N PRO A 81 2.56 0.06 -13.96
CA PRO A 81 3.46 -0.05 -12.81
C PRO A 81 2.86 0.45 -11.48
N VAL A 82 2.00 1.47 -11.53
CA VAL A 82 1.27 1.99 -10.36
C VAL A 82 0.29 0.95 -9.79
N GLU A 83 -0.39 0.20 -10.65
CA GLU A 83 -1.33 -0.85 -10.24
C GLU A 83 -0.60 -2.05 -9.64
N LEU A 84 0.58 -2.38 -10.18
CA LEU A 84 1.45 -3.40 -9.57
C LEU A 84 1.88 -2.99 -8.15
N ALA A 85 2.23 -1.72 -7.95
CA ALA A 85 2.54 -1.21 -6.62
C ALA A 85 1.33 -1.32 -5.67
N ILE A 86 0.12 -0.96 -6.13
CA ILE A 86 -1.12 -1.11 -5.35
C ILE A 86 -1.37 -2.58 -4.99
N MET A 87 -1.19 -3.52 -5.92
CA MET A 87 -1.34 -4.96 -5.64
C MET A 87 -0.38 -5.44 -4.55
N PHE A 88 0.87 -4.96 -4.57
CA PHE A 88 1.84 -5.26 -3.52
C PHE A 88 1.41 -4.71 -2.15
N TYR A 89 0.88 -3.47 -2.11
CA TYR A 89 0.33 -2.88 -0.90
C TYR A 89 -0.85 -3.68 -0.32
N VAL A 90 -1.80 -4.05 -1.18
CA VAL A 90 -2.99 -4.84 -0.78
C VAL A 90 -2.57 -6.19 -0.21
N ALA A 91 -1.59 -6.87 -0.81
CA ALA A 91 -1.05 -8.11 -0.25
C ALA A 91 -0.47 -7.92 1.16
N GLY A 92 0.19 -6.78 1.41
CA GLY A 92 0.68 -6.39 2.72
C GLY A 92 -0.43 -6.16 3.75
N PHE A 93 -1.51 -5.47 3.38
CA PHE A 93 -2.67 -5.25 4.26
C PHE A 93 -3.37 -6.56 4.62
N ILE A 94 -3.60 -7.44 3.63
CA ILE A 94 -4.19 -8.76 3.87
C ILE A 94 -3.32 -9.58 4.84
N TRP A 95 -2.00 -9.56 4.65
CA TRP A 95 -1.09 -10.26 5.55
C TRP A 95 -1.13 -9.71 6.98
N ALA A 96 -1.23 -8.39 7.14
CA ALA A 96 -1.37 -7.75 8.45
C ALA A 96 -2.68 -8.16 9.14
N GLU A 97 -3.81 -8.13 8.42
CA GLU A 97 -5.11 -8.55 8.94
C GLU A 97 -5.13 -10.02 9.36
N ILE A 98 -4.56 -10.92 8.55
CA ILE A 98 -4.49 -12.35 8.89
C ILE A 98 -3.72 -12.55 10.20
N LYS A 99 -2.62 -11.80 10.40
CA LYS A 99 -1.86 -11.87 11.66
C LYS A 99 -2.64 -11.33 12.84
N GLN A 100 -3.35 -10.21 12.67
CA GLN A 100 -4.15 -9.63 13.74
C GLN A 100 -5.29 -10.58 14.14
N LEU A 101 -6.02 -11.11 13.17
CA LEU A 101 -7.07 -12.11 13.39
C LEU A 101 -6.54 -13.36 14.13
N TYR A 102 -5.34 -13.84 13.75
CA TYR A 102 -4.71 -14.97 14.42
C TYR A 102 -4.32 -14.66 15.89
N GLN A 103 -3.95 -13.42 16.20
CA GLN A 103 -3.52 -13.01 17.55
C GLN A 103 -4.70 -12.69 18.47
N GLU A 104 -5.73 -12.03 17.98
CA GLU A 104 -6.89 -11.57 18.77
C GLU A 104 -7.99 -12.63 18.89
N GLY A 105 -8.14 -13.49 17.87
CA GLY A 105 -9.22 -14.46 17.77
C GLY A 105 -10.48 -13.87 17.13
N LEU A 106 -11.27 -14.73 16.47
CA LEU A 106 -12.36 -14.32 15.58
C LEU A 106 -13.50 -13.56 16.28
N HIS A 107 -13.86 -13.94 17.51
CA HIS A 107 -14.96 -13.31 18.24
C HIS A 107 -14.62 -11.87 18.66
N GLN A 108 -13.44 -11.66 19.26
CA GLN A 108 -12.96 -10.32 19.61
C GLN A 108 -12.75 -9.46 18.38
N TYR A 109 -12.19 -10.02 17.30
CA TYR A 109 -11.93 -9.30 16.06
C TYR A 109 -13.23 -8.78 15.43
N MET A 110 -14.28 -9.61 15.35
CA MET A 110 -15.57 -9.21 14.77
C MET A 110 -16.37 -8.25 15.66
N ALA A 111 -16.09 -8.19 16.96
CA ALA A 111 -16.73 -7.25 17.87
C ALA A 111 -16.23 -5.80 17.68
N ASP A 112 -15.02 -5.63 17.12
CA ASP A 112 -14.47 -4.32 16.78
C ASP A 112 -14.95 -3.90 15.38
N THR A 113 -15.67 -2.78 15.32
CA THR A 113 -16.22 -2.24 14.08
C THR A 113 -15.13 -1.72 13.14
N TRP A 114 -13.97 -1.34 13.64
CA TRP A 114 -12.84 -0.89 12.81
C TRP A 114 -12.17 -2.06 12.10
N ASN A 115 -11.93 -3.16 12.81
CA ASN A 115 -11.42 -4.39 12.21
C ASN A 115 -12.37 -4.93 11.13
N LEU A 116 -13.69 -4.82 11.35
CA LEU A 116 -14.68 -5.17 10.33
C LEU A 116 -14.57 -4.28 9.08
N LEU A 117 -14.34 -2.98 9.25
CA LEU A 117 -14.13 -2.05 8.13
C LEU A 117 -12.88 -2.41 7.33
N ASP A 118 -11.78 -2.73 8.00
CA ASP A 118 -10.53 -3.14 7.37
C ASP A 118 -10.69 -4.46 6.61
N TRP A 119 -11.43 -5.42 7.19
CA TRP A 119 -11.79 -6.66 6.52
C TRP A 119 -12.60 -6.44 5.24
N ILE A 120 -13.68 -5.65 5.30
CA ILE A 120 -14.53 -5.34 4.14
C ILE A 120 -13.71 -4.64 3.05
N THR A 121 -12.87 -3.68 3.44
CA THR A 121 -12.03 -2.93 2.50
C THR A 121 -11.04 -3.86 1.78
N ASN A 122 -10.40 -4.77 2.51
CA ASN A 122 -9.52 -5.79 1.92
C ASN A 122 -10.27 -6.73 0.97
N CYS A 123 -11.49 -7.15 1.31
CA CYS A 123 -12.34 -7.95 0.41
C CYS A 123 -12.65 -7.21 -0.90
N LEU A 124 -12.96 -5.91 -0.83
CA LEU A 124 -13.22 -5.08 -2.01
C LEU A 124 -11.97 -4.93 -2.90
N TYR A 125 -10.78 -4.79 -2.30
CA TYR A 125 -9.53 -4.79 -3.06
C TYR A 125 -9.30 -6.11 -3.80
N VAL A 126 -9.48 -7.25 -3.13
CA VAL A 126 -9.35 -8.57 -3.75
C VAL A 126 -10.36 -8.75 -4.90
N ALA A 127 -11.62 -8.37 -4.68
CA ALA A 127 -12.65 -8.44 -5.71
C ALA A 127 -12.27 -7.60 -6.95
N THR A 128 -11.75 -6.39 -6.74
CA THR A 128 -11.28 -5.52 -7.83
C THR A 128 -10.14 -6.15 -8.63
N ILE A 129 -9.17 -6.77 -7.95
CA ILE A 129 -8.05 -7.47 -8.60
C ILE A 129 -8.57 -8.66 -9.42
N ILE A 130 -9.48 -9.47 -8.85
CA ILE A 130 -10.08 -10.62 -9.56
C ILE A 130 -10.81 -10.16 -10.80
N LEU A 131 -11.69 -9.15 -10.69
CA LEU A 131 -12.43 -8.61 -11.82
C LEU A 131 -11.48 -8.11 -12.92
N ARG A 132 -10.37 -7.50 -12.53
CA ARG A 132 -9.37 -7.01 -13.48
C ARG A 132 -8.64 -8.14 -14.20
N VAL A 133 -8.23 -9.18 -13.48
CA VAL A 133 -7.61 -10.38 -14.08
C VAL A 133 -8.59 -11.06 -15.04
N MET A 134 -9.85 -11.22 -14.63
CA MET A 134 -10.91 -11.80 -15.47
C MET A 134 -11.16 -10.99 -16.74
N ALA A 135 -11.11 -9.66 -16.66
CA ALA A 135 -11.24 -8.78 -17.82
C ALA A 135 -10.02 -8.78 -18.75
N TYR A 136 -8.85 -9.20 -18.26
CA TYR A 136 -7.64 -9.35 -19.09
C TYR A 136 -7.58 -10.71 -19.77
N VAL A 137 -8.04 -11.76 -19.09
CA VAL A 137 -8.03 -13.15 -19.62
C VAL A 137 -9.13 -13.38 -20.66
N LYS A 138 -10.21 -12.60 -20.62
CA LYS A 138 -11.38 -12.73 -21.50
C LYS A 138 -11.33 -11.76 -22.68
#